data_AF-A0A0P0WEF0-F1
#
_entry.id   AF-A0A0P0WEF0-F1
#
_cell.length_a   1.000
_cell.length_b   1.000
_cell.length_c   1.000
_cell.angle_alpha   90.00
_cell.angle_beta   90.00
_cell.angle_gamma   90.00
#
_symmetry.space_group_name_H-M   'P 1'
#
loop_
_entity.id
_entity.type
_entity.pdbx_description
1 polymer ?
#
loop_
_entity_poly.entity_id
_entity_poly.type
_entity_poly.pdbx_seq_one_letter_code
_entity_poly.pdbx_strand_id
1 'polypeptide(L)'
;MMAQFFCRMWDRAQGNRSRSSFSSCPCMQWLQLVTNVNVLFRVTYLSLIIGKLYVVRICDKVFTELSDKNTQLLDISSLHVATLMVYNSINKQLAGPHKDPPCMNVVAKQMEETPEGITLEEFRRLIMEWVRKDLRLVLANKAAVAIMAAPLLAVTTKSAGRQVPRVGPAVEKVPTPLLFTVFSVGLMFLQDIRAGKQ
;
A
#
# COMPACT_ATOMS: atom_id res chain seq x y z
N MET A 1 -22.24 8.73 4.26
CA MET A 1 -22.56 7.36 4.72
C MET A 1 -21.47 6.79 5.65
N MET A 2 -20.18 6.76 5.27
CA MET A 2 -19.10 6.24 6.13
C MET A 2 -18.98 6.94 7.50
N ALA A 3 -19.11 8.27 7.57
CA ALA A 3 -18.98 8.98 8.84
C ALA A 3 -19.99 8.49 9.89
N GLN A 4 -21.26 8.30 9.51
CA GLN A 4 -22.28 7.74 10.40
C GLN A 4 -21.98 6.29 10.80
N PHE A 5 -21.45 5.49 9.88
CA PHE A 5 -21.03 4.11 10.18
C PHE A 5 -19.93 4.09 11.25
N PHE A 6 -18.92 4.95 11.12
CA PHE A 6 -17.85 5.08 12.11
C PHE A 6 -18.35 5.65 13.44
N CYS A 7 -19.27 6.63 13.45
CA CYS A 7 -19.91 7.10 14.68
C CYS A 7 -20.61 5.93 15.41
N ARG A 8 -21.45 5.15 14.71
CA ARG A 8 -22.16 4.01 15.32
C ARG A 8 -21.23 2.92 15.81
N MET A 9 -20.16 2.61 15.07
CA MET A 9 -19.12 1.68 15.53
C MET A 9 -18.44 2.19 16.79
N TRP A 10 -18.15 3.49 16.86
CA TRP A 10 -17.51 4.11 18.01
C TRP A 10 -18.39 4.05 19.26
N ASP A 11 -19.66 4.42 19.14
CA ASP A 11 -20.61 4.37 20.26
C ASP A 11 -20.79 2.94 20.78
N ARG A 12 -20.84 1.95 19.87
CA ARG A 12 -20.85 0.53 20.27
C ARG A 12 -19.58 0.10 20.98
N ALA A 13 -18.42 0.56 20.52
CA ALA A 13 -17.13 0.14 21.06
C ALA A 13 -16.84 0.78 22.43
N GLN A 14 -17.37 1.98 22.71
CA GLN A 14 -17.26 2.62 24.03
C GLN A 14 -18.15 1.94 25.08
N GLY A 15 -19.23 1.26 24.66
CA GLY A 15 -20.23 0.75 25.59
C GLY A 15 -20.96 1.90 26.29
N ASN A 16 -22.17 1.65 26.78
CA ASN A 16 -23.08 2.70 27.27
C ASN A 16 -22.66 3.35 28.61
N ARG A 17 -21.36 3.40 28.94
CA ARG A 17 -20.82 3.90 30.20
C ARG A 17 -19.89 5.09 29.97
N SER A 18 -20.36 6.23 30.46
CA SER A 18 -19.68 7.54 30.59
C SER A 18 -19.94 8.52 29.44
N ARG A 19 -21.07 9.22 29.55
CA ARG A 19 -21.21 10.62 29.10
C ARG A 19 -20.24 11.48 29.92
N SER A 20 -18.95 11.45 29.62
CA SER A 20 -18.00 12.46 30.10
C SER A 20 -17.54 13.30 28.91
N SER A 21 -17.95 14.56 28.97
CA SER A 21 -17.75 15.65 28.04
C SER A 21 -16.28 15.82 27.65
N PHE A 22 -15.94 15.52 26.39
CA PHE A 22 -15.04 16.32 25.52
C PHE A 22 -14.78 15.64 24.15
N SER A 23 -14.97 14.33 24.02
CA SER A 23 -14.61 13.58 22.79
C SER A 23 -15.77 13.26 21.84
N SER A 24 -16.99 13.75 22.11
CA SER A 24 -18.18 13.47 21.29
C SER A 24 -18.47 14.54 20.22
N CYS A 25 -17.55 15.48 19.98
CA CYS A 25 -17.69 16.39 18.85
C CYS A 25 -17.37 15.64 17.55
N PRO A 26 -18.32 15.55 16.60
CA PRO A 26 -18.06 14.95 15.29
C PRO A 26 -16.83 15.56 14.60
N CYS A 27 -16.53 16.85 14.86
CA CYS A 27 -15.36 17.53 14.31
C CYS A 27 -14.02 16.90 14.75
N MET A 28 -13.88 16.45 16.01
CA MET A 28 -12.67 15.78 16.49
C MET A 28 -12.51 14.40 15.85
N GLN A 29 -13.61 13.67 15.66
CA GLN A 29 -13.60 12.37 14.98
C GLN A 29 -13.28 12.50 13.48
N TRP A 30 -13.71 13.59 12.82
CA TRP A 30 -13.28 13.94 11.47
C TRP A 30 -11.80 14.33 11.41
N LEU A 31 -11.33 15.17 12.35
CA LEU A 31 -9.91 15.53 12.43
C LEU A 31 -9.02 14.29 12.62
N GLN A 32 -9.52 13.31 13.38
CA GLN A 32 -8.90 12.00 13.54
C GLN A 32 -8.82 11.18 12.26
N LEU A 33 -9.91 11.14 11.49
CA LEU A 33 -9.96 10.43 10.23
C LEU A 33 -9.01 11.09 9.23
N VAL A 34 -9.00 12.44 9.19
CA VAL A 34 -8.12 13.22 8.32
C VAL A 34 -6.65 13.05 8.69
N THR A 35 -6.30 13.02 9.98
CA THR A 35 -4.92 12.78 10.42
C THR A 35 -4.48 11.36 10.13
N ASN A 36 -5.31 10.34 10.38
CA ASN A 36 -4.98 8.96 10.03
C ASN A 36 -4.86 8.76 8.52
N VAL A 37 -5.78 9.34 7.73
CA VAL A 37 -5.70 9.30 6.27
C VAL A 37 -4.43 10.00 5.81
N ASN A 38 -4.02 11.13 6.39
CA ASN A 38 -2.75 11.78 6.06
C ASN A 38 -1.52 10.94 6.42
N VAL A 39 -1.50 10.29 7.59
CA VAL A 39 -0.38 9.40 7.98
C VAL A 39 -0.32 8.18 7.06
N LEU A 40 -1.45 7.53 6.81
CA LEU A 40 -1.56 6.43 5.83
C LEU A 40 -1.13 6.90 4.44
N PHE A 41 -1.58 8.06 3.99
CA PHE A 41 -1.21 8.63 2.69
C PHE A 41 0.29 8.91 2.61
N ARG A 42 0.91 9.41 3.69
CA ARG A 42 2.36 9.63 3.76
C ARG A 42 3.14 8.31 3.72
N VAL A 43 2.73 7.31 4.50
CA VAL A 43 3.38 5.99 4.51
C VAL A 43 3.24 5.31 3.14
N THR A 44 2.03 5.30 2.58
CA THR A 44 1.77 4.72 1.26
C THR A 44 2.48 5.47 0.13
N TYR A 45 2.53 6.81 0.17
CA TYR A 45 3.26 7.62 -0.80
C TYR A 45 4.76 7.39 -0.72
N LEU A 46 5.33 7.29 0.49
CA LEU A 46 6.75 6.99 0.67
C LEU A 46 7.08 5.59 0.12
N SER A 47 6.28 4.58 0.44
CA SER A 47 6.43 3.24 -0.14
C SER A 47 6.31 3.23 -1.66
N LEU A 48 5.42 4.06 -2.22
CA LEU A 48 5.27 4.21 -3.67
C LEU A 48 6.51 4.85 -4.31
N ILE A 49 7.12 5.86 -3.68
CA ILE A 49 8.35 6.51 -4.17
C ILE A 49 9.52 5.52 -4.16
N ILE A 50 9.73 4.82 -3.04
CA ILE A 50 10.81 3.85 -2.90
C ILE A 50 10.63 2.73 -3.93
N GLY A 51 9.41 2.21 -4.07
CA GLY A 51 9.08 1.21 -5.09
C GLY A 51 9.34 1.70 -6.51
N LYS A 52 9.01 2.97 -6.83
CA LYS A 52 9.28 3.56 -8.15
C LYS A 52 10.78 3.60 -8.47
N LEU A 53 11.61 4.09 -7.55
CA LEU A 53 13.07 4.14 -7.78
C LEU A 53 13.64 2.73 -7.99
N TYR A 54 13.10 1.77 -7.27
CA TYR A 54 13.50 0.39 -7.35
C TYR A 54 13.16 -0.26 -8.70
N VAL A 55 11.92 -0.08 -9.18
CA VAL A 55 11.48 -0.56 -10.49
C VAL A 55 12.31 0.06 -11.61
N VAL A 56 12.61 1.37 -11.54
CA VAL A 56 13.49 2.04 -12.51
C VAL A 56 14.86 1.37 -12.58
N ARG A 57 15.48 1.06 -11.43
CA ARG A 57 16.77 0.36 -11.40
C ARG A 57 16.71 -1.05 -12.00
N ILE A 58 15.60 -1.77 -11.82
CA ILE A 58 15.41 -3.08 -12.45
C ILE A 58 15.25 -2.91 -13.96
N CYS A 59 14.42 -1.96 -14.41
CA CYS A 59 14.24 -1.66 -15.82
C CYS A 59 15.58 -1.36 -16.50
N ASP A 60 16.44 -0.57 -15.85
CA ASP A 60 17.75 -0.21 -16.40
C ASP A 60 18.65 -1.41 -16.60
N LYS A 61 18.69 -2.29 -15.61
CA LYS A 61 19.47 -3.52 -15.68
C LYS A 61 18.97 -4.44 -16.79
N VAL A 62 17.67 -4.70 -16.82
CA VAL A 62 17.05 -5.60 -17.82
C VAL A 62 17.17 -5.02 -19.22
N PHE A 63 16.98 -3.70 -19.38
CA PHE A 63 17.12 -3.03 -20.66
C PHE A 63 18.57 -3.12 -21.14
N THR A 64 19.56 -2.81 -20.29
CA THR A 64 20.98 -2.88 -20.66
C THR A 64 21.42 -4.30 -21.04
N GLU A 65 20.79 -5.32 -20.45
CA GLU A 65 21.08 -6.74 -20.74
C GLU A 65 20.50 -7.21 -22.08
N LEU A 66 19.33 -6.70 -22.47
CA LEU A 66 18.62 -7.12 -23.70
C LEU A 66 18.73 -6.16 -24.88
N SER A 67 19.05 -4.89 -24.64
CA SER A 67 19.15 -3.88 -25.69
C SER A 67 20.33 -4.20 -26.60
N ASP A 68 20.16 -3.99 -27.90
CA ASP A 68 21.28 -4.07 -28.83
C ASP A 68 22.26 -2.92 -28.54
N LYS A 69 23.54 -3.27 -28.37
CA LYS A 69 24.61 -2.31 -28.03
C LYS A 69 24.83 -1.27 -29.12
N ASN A 70 24.46 -1.59 -30.36
CA ASN A 70 24.64 -0.69 -31.50
C ASN A 70 23.50 0.33 -31.62
N THR A 71 22.25 -0.13 -31.52
CA THR A 71 21.06 0.72 -31.70
C THR A 71 20.56 1.35 -30.40
N GLN A 72 20.94 0.79 -29.24
CA GLN A 72 20.37 1.11 -27.92
C GLN A 72 18.84 0.97 -27.87
N LEU A 73 18.28 0.14 -28.75
CA LEU A 73 16.86 -0.17 -28.82
C LEU A 73 16.62 -1.59 -28.34
N LEU A 74 15.47 -1.79 -27.70
CA LEU A 74 14.98 -3.11 -27.33
C LEU A 74 14.19 -3.69 -28.50
N ASP A 75 14.59 -4.88 -28.96
CA ASP A 75 13.87 -5.56 -30.03
C ASP A 75 12.47 -5.98 -29.57
N ILE A 76 11.54 -6.00 -30.53
CA ILE A 76 10.14 -6.35 -30.34
C ILE A 76 10.00 -7.74 -29.69
N SER A 77 10.76 -8.74 -30.18
CA SER A 77 10.69 -10.10 -29.63
C SER A 77 11.20 -10.17 -28.19
N SER A 78 12.15 -9.30 -27.84
CA SER A 78 12.75 -9.23 -26.52
C SER A 78 11.89 -8.49 -25.50
N LEU A 79 10.91 -7.68 -25.91
CA LEU A 79 10.03 -6.92 -25.00
C LEU A 79 9.25 -7.84 -24.05
N HIS A 80 8.72 -8.95 -24.56
CA HIS A 80 8.01 -9.93 -23.74
C HIS A 80 8.95 -10.56 -22.70
N VAL A 81 10.15 -10.96 -23.13
CA VAL A 81 11.17 -11.54 -22.25
C VAL A 81 11.63 -10.52 -21.20
N ALA A 82 11.86 -9.27 -21.60
CA ALA A 82 12.21 -8.17 -20.71
C ALA A 82 11.15 -7.97 -19.64
N THR A 83 9.88 -7.97 -20.04
CA THR A 83 8.74 -7.82 -19.12
C THR A 83 8.71 -8.96 -18.11
N LEU A 84 8.89 -10.21 -18.55
CA LEU A 84 8.99 -11.37 -17.66
C LEU A 84 10.17 -11.25 -16.69
N MET A 85 11.34 -10.82 -17.16
CA MET A 85 12.52 -10.65 -16.30
C MET A 85 12.34 -9.54 -15.26
N VAL A 86 11.67 -8.44 -15.62
CA VAL A 86 11.32 -7.38 -14.69
C VAL A 86 10.37 -7.91 -13.62
N TYR A 87 9.27 -8.56 -14.01
CA TYR A 87 8.29 -9.10 -13.05
C TYR A 87 8.91 -10.19 -12.16
N ASN A 88 9.76 -11.04 -12.71
CA ASN A 88 10.53 -12.02 -11.94
C ASN A 88 11.47 -11.34 -10.92
N SER A 89 12.16 -10.28 -11.33
CA SER A 89 13.06 -9.51 -10.45
C SER A 89 12.31 -8.76 -9.36
N ILE A 90 11.12 -8.23 -9.68
CA ILE A 90 10.18 -7.60 -8.75
C ILE A 90 9.71 -8.64 -7.73
N ASN A 91 9.19 -9.78 -8.19
CA ASN A 91 8.65 -10.82 -7.32
C ASN A 91 9.72 -11.46 -6.42
N LYS A 92 10.99 -11.50 -6.85
CA LYS A 92 12.10 -12.00 -6.03
C LYS A 92 12.52 -11.04 -4.91
N GLN A 93 12.46 -9.73 -5.16
CA GLN A 93 13.10 -8.75 -4.28
C GLN A 93 12.10 -7.89 -3.50
N LEU A 94 10.89 -7.69 -4.02
CA LEU A 94 9.82 -7.01 -3.31
C LEU A 94 8.98 -8.05 -2.56
N ALA A 95 9.09 -8.05 -1.22
CA ALA A 95 8.23 -8.85 -0.37
C ALA A 95 6.77 -8.41 -0.56
N GLY A 96 5.94 -9.31 -1.08
CA GLY A 96 4.54 -9.05 -1.35
C GLY A 96 3.86 -10.17 -2.14
N PRO A 97 2.57 -10.03 -2.43
CA PRO A 97 1.85 -11.01 -3.23
C PRO A 97 2.45 -11.07 -4.63
N HIS A 98 2.64 -12.29 -5.14
CA HIS A 98 3.14 -12.52 -6.50
C HIS A 98 2.36 -11.68 -7.52
N LYS A 99 3.10 -11.01 -8.40
CA LYS A 99 2.54 -10.22 -9.49
C LYS A 99 2.68 -10.99 -10.78
N ASP A 100 1.54 -11.28 -11.37
CA ASP A 100 1.51 -11.85 -12.70
C ASP A 100 1.92 -10.77 -13.72
N PRO A 101 2.78 -11.11 -14.69
CA PRO A 101 3.11 -10.20 -15.78
C PRO A 101 1.85 -9.92 -16.62
N PRO A 102 1.83 -8.79 -17.37
CA PRO A 102 0.75 -8.50 -18.29
C PRO A 102 0.60 -9.61 -19.33
N CYS A 103 -0.64 -9.89 -19.73
CA CYS A 103 -0.91 -10.90 -20.75
C CYS A 103 -0.18 -10.59 -22.06
N MET A 104 0.25 -11.64 -22.77
CA MET A 104 0.97 -11.52 -24.04
C MET A 104 0.24 -10.62 -25.05
N ASN A 105 -1.10 -10.64 -25.09
CA ASN A 105 -1.89 -9.78 -25.98
C ASN A 105 -1.70 -8.28 -25.71
N VAL A 106 -1.49 -7.88 -24.46
CA VAL A 106 -1.26 -6.47 -24.08
C VAL A 106 0.14 -6.04 -24.52
N VAL A 107 1.12 -6.92 -24.35
CA VAL A 107 2.50 -6.69 -24.79
C VAL A 107 2.57 -6.66 -26.33
N ALA A 108 1.88 -7.59 -26.99
CA ALA A 108 1.79 -7.66 -28.45
C ALA A 108 1.14 -6.42 -29.06
N LYS A 109 0.06 -5.91 -28.44
CA LYS A 109 -0.52 -4.63 -28.87
C LYS A 109 0.48 -3.48 -28.77
N GLN A 110 1.29 -3.45 -27.71
CA GLN A 110 2.33 -2.44 -27.58
C GLN A 110 3.41 -2.58 -28.65
N MET A 111 3.74 -3.82 -29.03
CA MET A 111 4.70 -4.13 -30.10
C MET A 111 4.19 -3.65 -31.47
N GLU A 112 2.89 -3.72 -31.75
CA GLU A 112 2.28 -3.20 -32.98
C GLU A 112 2.35 -1.67 -33.08
N GLU A 113 2.28 -0.96 -31.95
CA GLU A 113 2.34 0.51 -31.90
C GLU A 113 3.76 1.06 -32.10
N THR A 114 4.81 0.26 -31.81
CA THR A 114 6.22 0.69 -31.89
C THR A 114 7.10 -0.30 -32.67
N PRO A 115 7.03 -0.30 -34.01
CA PRO A 115 7.75 -1.26 -34.85
C PRO A 115 9.27 -0.99 -34.96
N GLU A 116 9.73 0.21 -34.64
CA GLU A 116 11.15 0.59 -34.76
C GLU A 116 12.01 0.08 -33.59
N GLY A 117 11.40 -0.53 -32.58
CA GLY A 117 12.02 -0.88 -31.31
C GLY A 117 11.67 0.12 -30.22
N ILE A 118 11.97 -0.24 -28.97
CA ILE A 118 11.55 0.53 -27.79
C ILE A 118 12.77 1.16 -27.13
N THR A 119 12.69 2.47 -26.87
CA THR A 119 13.74 3.21 -26.13
C THR A 119 13.68 2.90 -24.64
N LEU A 120 14.78 3.15 -23.91
CA LEU A 120 14.82 2.96 -22.45
C LEU A 120 13.72 3.75 -21.73
N GLU A 121 13.43 4.97 -22.18
CA GLU A 121 12.41 5.83 -21.57
C GLU A 121 11.00 5.29 -21.77
N GLU A 122 10.69 4.80 -22.96
CA GLU A 122 9.41 4.16 -23.28
C GLU A 122 9.25 2.85 -22.52
N PHE A 123 10.29 2.01 -22.50
CA PHE A 123 10.30 0.77 -21.74
C PHE A 123 10.03 1.02 -20.25
N ARG A 124 10.76 1.96 -19.64
CA ARG A 124 10.52 2.39 -18.26
C ARG A 124 9.10 2.87 -18.07
N ARG A 125 8.57 3.68 -18.98
CA ARG A 125 7.21 4.25 -18.90
C ARG A 125 6.14 3.16 -18.93
N LEU A 126 6.25 2.20 -19.84
CA LEU A 126 5.34 1.07 -20.01
C LEU A 126 5.32 0.18 -18.76
N ILE A 127 6.49 -0.29 -18.33
CA ILE A 127 6.61 -1.10 -17.11
C ILE A 127 6.06 -0.35 -15.89
N MET A 128 6.42 0.94 -15.75
CA MET A 128 5.93 1.76 -14.64
C MET A 128 4.42 1.95 -14.68
N GLU A 129 3.80 2.00 -15.86
CA GLU A 129 2.35 2.08 -15.97
C GLU A 129 1.67 0.78 -15.52
N TRP A 130 2.15 -0.38 -15.98
CA TRP A 130 1.62 -1.68 -15.59
C TRP A 130 1.79 -1.92 -14.08
N VAL A 131 3.01 -1.78 -13.57
CA VAL A 131 3.31 -1.97 -12.14
C VAL A 131 2.52 -0.99 -11.27
N ARG A 132 2.29 0.25 -11.73
CA ARG A 132 1.48 1.22 -10.98
C ARG A 132 0.01 0.80 -10.89
N LYS A 133 -0.57 0.22 -11.95
CA LYS A 133 -1.95 -0.29 -11.93
C LYS A 133 -2.08 -1.41 -10.89
N ASP A 134 -1.13 -2.35 -10.87
CA ASP A 134 -1.11 -3.47 -9.92
C ASP A 134 -0.90 -3.02 -8.47
N LEU A 135 0.03 -2.09 -8.24
CA LEU A 135 0.33 -1.55 -6.92
C LEU A 135 -0.83 -0.74 -6.35
N ARG A 136 -1.48 0.11 -7.16
CA ARG A 136 -2.61 0.93 -6.71
C ARG A 136 -3.75 0.06 -6.19
N LEU A 137 -4.08 -1.02 -6.90
CA LEU A 137 -5.16 -1.92 -6.50
C LEU A 137 -4.84 -2.59 -5.16
N VAL A 138 -3.62 -3.11 -4.99
CA VAL A 138 -3.21 -3.73 -3.72
C VAL A 138 -3.16 -2.72 -2.59
N LEU A 139 -2.60 -1.54 -2.83
CA LEU A 139 -2.47 -0.50 -1.81
C LEU A 139 -3.84 0.02 -1.34
N ALA A 140 -4.78 0.20 -2.26
CA ALA A 140 -6.15 0.61 -1.95
C ALA A 140 -6.85 -0.44 -1.07
N ASN A 141 -6.74 -1.72 -1.42
CA ASN A 141 -7.32 -2.81 -0.63
C ASN A 141 -6.68 -2.90 0.76
N LYS A 142 -5.34 -2.81 0.85
CA LYS A 142 -4.62 -2.82 2.14
C LYS A 142 -5.02 -1.64 3.02
N ALA A 143 -5.09 -0.44 2.45
CA ALA A 143 -5.48 0.77 3.16
C ALA A 143 -6.92 0.67 3.65
N ALA A 144 -7.85 0.15 2.84
CA ALA A 144 -9.24 -0.07 3.24
C ALA A 144 -9.34 -1.00 4.45
N VAL A 145 -8.61 -2.12 4.46
CA VAL A 145 -8.58 -3.04 5.60
C VAL A 145 -7.99 -2.37 6.85
N ALA A 146 -6.88 -1.63 6.71
CA ALA A 146 -6.27 -0.93 7.84
C ALA A 146 -7.20 0.13 8.44
N ILE A 147 -7.86 0.94 7.59
CA ILE A 147 -8.81 1.98 8.01
C ILE A 147 -10.01 1.37 8.75
N MET A 148 -10.47 0.19 8.34
CA MET A 148 -11.60 -0.50 8.97
C MET A 148 -11.22 -1.19 10.28
N ALA A 149 -10.08 -1.88 10.31
CA ALA A 149 -9.68 -2.70 11.45
C ALA A 149 -8.95 -1.92 12.56
N ALA A 150 -8.20 -0.88 12.23
CA ALA A 150 -7.40 -0.15 13.21
C ALA A 150 -8.24 0.51 14.33
N PRO A 151 -9.37 1.17 14.05
CA PRO A 151 -10.22 1.72 15.11
C PRO A 151 -10.73 0.65 16.05
N LEU A 152 -11.15 -0.51 15.51
CA LEU A 152 -11.65 -1.63 16.30
C LEU A 152 -10.55 -2.18 17.21
N LEU A 153 -9.36 -2.48 16.66
CA LEU A 153 -8.23 -2.99 17.44
C LEU A 153 -7.78 -2.02 18.53
N ALA A 154 -7.77 -0.74 18.23
CA ALA A 154 -7.31 0.25 19.17
C ALA A 154 -8.32 0.52 20.31
N VAL A 155 -9.62 0.43 20.05
CA VAL A 155 -10.62 0.52 21.13
C VAL A 155 -10.61 -0.75 21.98
N THR A 156 -10.53 -1.93 21.38
CA THR A 156 -10.48 -3.20 22.13
C THR A 156 -9.24 -3.29 23.00
N THR A 157 -8.07 -2.93 22.47
CA THR A 157 -6.80 -2.94 23.23
C THR A 157 -6.80 -1.89 24.34
N LYS A 158 -7.33 -0.69 24.09
CA LYS A 158 -7.47 0.33 25.14
C LYS A 158 -8.44 -0.10 26.24
N SER A 159 -9.55 -0.74 25.89
CA SER A 159 -10.53 -1.26 26.85
C SER A 159 -9.93 -2.39 27.70
N ALA A 160 -9.23 -3.35 27.07
CA ALA A 160 -8.56 -4.45 27.77
C ALA A 160 -7.42 -3.96 28.68
N GLY A 161 -6.59 -3.02 28.20
CA GLY A 161 -5.48 -2.48 28.98
C GLY A 161 -5.93 -1.73 30.23
N ARG A 162 -7.09 -1.06 30.19
CA ARG A 162 -7.71 -0.39 31.36
C ARG A 162 -8.14 -1.36 32.46
N GLN A 163 -8.50 -2.60 32.11
CA GLN A 163 -8.93 -3.60 33.09
C GLN A 163 -7.75 -4.20 33.88
N VAL A 164 -6.51 -3.97 33.46
CA VAL A 164 -5.33 -4.49 34.13
C VAL A 164 -4.85 -3.49 35.19
N PRO A 165 -4.86 -3.82 36.50
CA PRO A 165 -4.60 -2.86 37.58
C PRO A 165 -3.26 -2.14 37.47
N ARG A 166 -2.25 -2.81 36.92
CA ARG A 166 -0.86 -2.31 36.86
C ARG A 166 -0.58 -1.40 35.67
N VAL A 167 -1.28 -1.58 34.55
CA VAL A 167 -1.04 -0.82 33.31
C VAL A 167 -2.21 0.08 32.92
N GLY A 168 -3.39 -0.11 33.51
CA GLY A 168 -4.59 0.67 33.22
C GLY A 168 -4.38 2.19 33.27
N PRO A 169 -3.75 2.74 34.34
CA PRO A 169 -3.48 4.17 34.42
C PRO A 169 -2.55 4.70 33.33
N ALA A 170 -1.62 3.85 32.85
CA ALA A 170 -0.70 4.23 31.78
C ALA A 170 -1.38 4.20 30.40
N VAL A 171 -2.16 3.15 30.11
CA VAL A 171 -2.89 2.99 28.84
C VAL A 171 -3.97 4.06 28.67
N GLU A 172 -4.57 4.52 29.77
CA GLU A 172 -5.55 5.60 29.74
C GLU A 172 -4.97 6.93 29.26
N LYS A 173 -3.76 7.27 29.72
CA LYS A 173 -3.04 8.50 29.33
C LYS A 173 -2.67 8.53 27.86
N VAL A 174 -2.56 7.37 27.20
CA VAL A 174 -2.24 7.31 25.77
C VAL A 174 -3.46 7.77 24.97
N PRO A 175 -3.35 8.80 24.12
CA PRO A 175 -4.42 9.22 23.25
C PRO A 175 -4.83 8.07 22.34
N THR A 176 -6.12 7.73 22.35
CA THR A 176 -6.70 6.77 21.41
C THR A 176 -6.30 7.06 19.94
N PRO A 177 -6.23 8.32 19.45
CA PRO A 177 -5.67 8.65 18.13
C PRO A 177 -4.32 8.01 17.82
N LEU A 178 -3.43 8.02 18.81
CA LEU A 178 -2.07 7.55 18.62
C LEU A 178 -2.06 6.04 18.44
N LEU A 179 -2.82 5.30 19.26
CA LEU A 179 -3.01 3.86 19.09
C LEU A 179 -3.54 3.52 17.70
N PHE A 180 -4.47 4.33 17.17
CA PHE A 180 -5.07 4.11 15.84
C PHE A 180 -4.01 4.19 14.75
N THR A 181 -3.15 5.21 14.81
CA THR A 181 -2.05 5.36 13.85
C THR A 181 -1.08 4.19 13.92
N VAL A 182 -0.71 3.76 15.14
CA VAL A 182 0.19 2.62 15.35
C VAL A 182 -0.41 1.33 14.80
N PHE A 183 -1.68 1.04 15.09
CA PHE A 183 -2.36 -0.14 14.55
C PHE A 183 -2.54 -0.08 13.04
N SER A 184 -2.86 1.09 12.47
CA SER A 184 -3.02 1.25 11.02
C SER A 184 -1.70 0.95 10.28
N VAL A 185 -0.61 1.56 10.75
CA VAL A 185 0.74 1.35 10.20
C VAL A 185 1.16 -0.10 10.41
N GLY A 186 0.98 -0.64 11.63
CA GLY A 186 1.30 -2.03 11.95
C GLY A 186 0.53 -3.04 11.08
N LEU A 187 -0.76 -2.80 10.83
CA LEU A 187 -1.57 -3.64 9.95
C LEU A 187 -1.11 -3.58 8.50
N MET A 188 -0.73 -2.41 7.98
CA MET A 188 -0.18 -2.30 6.63
C MET A 188 1.09 -3.16 6.47
N PHE A 189 2.02 -3.08 7.43
CA PHE A 189 3.26 -3.86 7.40
C PHE A 189 3.02 -5.37 7.66
N LEU A 190 2.11 -5.73 8.57
CA LEU A 190 1.76 -7.14 8.82
C LEU A 190 1.17 -7.82 7.57
N GLN A 191 0.43 -7.07 6.75
CA GLN A 191 -0.09 -7.58 5.48
C GLN A 191 1.02 -7.85 4.46
N ASP A 192 2.13 -7.09 4.48
CA ASP A 192 3.30 -7.35 3.64
C ASP A 192 4.00 -8.67 4.04
N ILE A 193 4.19 -8.89 5.34
CA ILE A 193 4.85 -10.11 5.86
C ILE A 193 4.04 -11.37 5.54
N ARG A 194 2.70 -11.30 5.67
CA ARG A 194 1.83 -12.45 5.32
C ARG A 194 1.83 -12.73 3.83
N ALA A 195 1.83 -11.69 3.01
CA ALA A 195 1.82 -11.86 1.56
C ALA A 195 3.13 -12.43 1.01
N GLY A 196 4.27 -12.18 1.67
CA GLY A 196 5.56 -12.79 1.30
C GLY A 196 5.76 -14.24 1.74
N LYS A 197 4.80 -14.85 2.46
CA LYS A 197 4.87 -16.23 2.94
C LYS A 197 4.09 -17.25 2.09
N GLN A 198 3.41 -16.82 1.03
CA GLN A 198 2.74 -17.68 0.06
C GLN A 198 3.57 -17.80 -1.20
#